data_AF-A0A346CBE7-F1
#
_entry.id   AF-A0A346CBE7-F1
#
_cell.length_a   1.000
_cell.length_b   1.000
_cell.length_c   1.000
_cell.angle_alpha   90.00
_cell.angle_beta   90.00
_cell.angle_gamma   90.00
#
_symmetry.space_group_name_H-M   'P 1'
#
loop_
_entity.id
_entity.type
_entity.pdbx_description
1 polymer ?
#
loop_
_entity_poly.entity_id
_entity_poly.type
_entity_poly.pdbx_seq_one_letter_code
_entity_poly.pdbx_strand_id
1 'polypeptide(L)'
;MTSRHFPRPNRAALALTVLLAAGVTGCGIGTTGPVRAGAPASGVQRPGDGAGTVRLYFAGPYGPRPVTRRTDAALAPQQALDLLLDGPTRAERERGLTTHVASGAAGRLTATTSDGAVDVVVPLRVSAGELDVTAVSQLVCTAAHADVPGDLPADEVDVRIHENGIRSARPWTLRCGAGGNATPVTG
;
A
#
# COMPACT_ATOMS: atom_id res chain seq x y z
N MET A 1 -34.89 -4.27 80.54
CA MET A 1 -34.82 -5.72 80.27
C MET A 1 -34.96 -5.97 78.77
N THR A 2 -33.87 -6.25 78.07
CA THR A 2 -33.90 -6.81 76.71
C THR A 2 -32.72 -7.76 76.57
N SER A 3 -32.99 -9.06 76.75
CA SER A 3 -32.02 -10.13 76.58
C SER A 3 -31.83 -10.40 75.08
N ARG A 4 -30.62 -10.15 74.55
CA ARG A 4 -30.25 -10.57 73.19
C ARG A 4 -29.78 -12.02 73.25
N HIS A 5 -30.60 -12.93 72.73
CA HIS A 5 -30.21 -14.30 72.45
C HIS A 5 -29.22 -14.33 71.29
N PHE A 6 -27.98 -14.77 71.54
CA PHE A 6 -27.06 -15.17 70.48
C PHE A 6 -27.32 -16.64 70.13
N PRO A 7 -27.83 -16.97 68.93
CA PRO A 7 -27.93 -18.36 68.51
C PRO A 7 -26.53 -18.92 68.28
N ARG A 8 -26.25 -20.08 68.89
CA ARG A 8 -25.03 -20.85 68.64
C ARG A 8 -25.03 -21.31 67.17
N PRO A 9 -23.98 -21.04 66.39
CA PRO A 9 -23.95 -21.46 64.99
C PRO A 9 -23.85 -22.99 64.91
N ASN A 10 -24.78 -23.59 64.17
CA ASN A 10 -24.80 -25.01 63.85
C ASN A 10 -23.56 -25.37 63.03
N ARG A 11 -22.79 -26.38 63.48
CA ARG A 11 -21.58 -26.88 62.80
C ARG A 11 -21.80 -27.26 61.34
N ALA A 12 -23.05 -27.60 60.97
CA ALA A 12 -23.45 -27.90 59.60
C ALA A 12 -23.38 -26.67 58.67
N ALA A 13 -23.65 -25.46 59.17
CA ALA A 13 -23.59 -24.24 58.37
C ALA A 13 -22.14 -23.86 58.02
N LEU A 14 -21.19 -24.12 58.93
CA LEU A 14 -19.75 -23.96 58.70
C LEU A 14 -19.19 -24.96 57.68
N ALA A 15 -19.67 -26.21 57.72
CA ALA A 15 -19.23 -27.24 56.77
C ALA A 15 -19.61 -26.89 55.32
N LEU A 16 -20.80 -26.30 55.11
CA LEU A 16 -21.26 -25.90 53.78
C LEU A 16 -20.43 -24.72 53.23
N THR A 17 -20.03 -23.76 54.07
CA THR A 17 -19.21 -22.61 53.65
C THR A 17 -17.79 -23.03 53.25
N VAL A 18 -17.21 -24.02 53.95
CA VAL A 18 -15.90 -24.59 53.59
C VAL A 18 -15.95 -25.34 52.26
N LEU A 19 -17.04 -26.07 51.99
CA LEU A 19 -17.22 -26.80 50.72
C LEU A 19 -17.34 -25.83 49.52
N LEU A 20 -18.05 -24.71 49.68
CA LEU A 20 -18.21 -23.68 48.65
C LEU A 20 -16.92 -22.89 48.39
N ALA A 21 -16.05 -22.71 49.39
CA ALA A 21 -14.77 -22.03 49.23
C ALA A 21 -13.72 -22.86 48.47
N ALA A 22 -13.84 -24.20 48.47
CA ALA A 22 -12.92 -25.09 47.75
C ALA A 22 -13.11 -25.10 46.22
N GLY A 23 -14.21 -24.53 45.71
CA GLY A 23 -14.52 -24.47 44.28
C GLY A 23 -13.77 -23.39 43.50
N VAL A 24 -13.05 -22.48 44.17
CA VAL A 24 -12.22 -21.44 43.52
C VAL A 24 -10.79 -21.93 43.34
N THR A 25 -10.61 -23.14 42.84
CA THR A 25 -9.33 -23.54 42.23
C THR A 25 -9.42 -23.19 40.76
N GLY A 26 -9.00 -21.97 40.42
CA GLY A 26 -8.85 -21.59 39.02
C GLY A 26 -7.97 -22.63 38.32
N CYS A 27 -8.36 -23.08 37.14
CA CYS A 27 -7.51 -23.90 36.28
C CYS A 27 -6.20 -23.14 36.08
N GLY A 28 -5.14 -23.58 36.75
CA GLY A 28 -3.80 -23.05 36.59
C GLY A 28 -3.34 -23.27 35.15
N ILE A 29 -3.65 -22.32 34.27
CA ILE A 29 -3.00 -22.23 32.98
C ILE A 29 -1.54 -21.95 33.27
N GLY A 30 -0.70 -22.98 33.11
CA GLY A 30 0.74 -22.84 33.26
C GLY A 30 1.20 -21.67 32.40
N THR A 31 1.92 -20.73 33.00
CA THR A 31 2.53 -19.63 32.25
C THR A 31 3.41 -20.28 31.19
N THR A 32 2.95 -20.25 29.93
CA THR A 32 3.84 -20.59 28.83
C THR A 32 4.90 -19.51 28.84
N GLY A 33 6.11 -19.89 29.26
CA GLY A 33 7.24 -18.98 29.21
C GLY A 33 7.35 -18.40 27.80
N PRO A 34 7.83 -17.14 27.66
CA PRO A 34 7.96 -16.52 26.36
C PRO A 34 8.71 -17.45 25.41
N VAL A 35 8.00 -17.93 24.38
CA VAL A 35 8.60 -18.74 23.33
C VAL A 35 9.51 -17.81 22.54
N ARG A 36 10.74 -18.25 22.24
CA ARG A 36 11.65 -17.48 21.38
C ARG A 36 10.88 -17.15 20.11
N ALA A 37 10.66 -15.85 19.87
CA ALA A 37 10.18 -15.39 18.57
C ALA A 37 11.05 -16.07 17.52
N GLY A 38 10.42 -16.70 16.52
CA GLY A 38 11.16 -17.31 15.42
C GLY A 38 12.13 -16.31 14.78
N ALA A 39 13.00 -16.78 13.90
CA ALA A 39 13.85 -15.87 13.14
C ALA A 39 13.00 -14.72 12.59
N PRO A 40 13.46 -13.46 12.70
CA PRO A 40 12.70 -12.32 12.22
C PRO A 40 12.31 -12.56 10.77
N ALA A 41 11.15 -12.05 10.35
CA ALA A 41 10.73 -12.12 8.96
C ALA A 41 11.87 -11.57 8.08
N SER A 42 12.52 -12.46 7.33
CA SER A 42 13.61 -12.08 6.44
C SER A 42 13.00 -11.31 5.29
N GLY A 43 13.42 -10.05 5.12
CA GLY A 43 12.99 -9.21 4.00
C GLY A 43 12.31 -7.90 4.37
N VAL A 44 12.08 -7.60 5.65
CA VAL A 44 11.78 -6.22 6.08
C VAL A 44 13.07 -5.41 6.09
N GLN A 45 13.07 -4.28 5.40
CA GLN A 45 14.23 -3.39 5.26
C GLN A 45 14.67 -2.89 6.63
N ARG A 46 15.98 -2.97 6.93
CA ARG A 46 16.52 -2.32 8.12
C ARG A 46 16.72 -0.84 7.79
N PRO A 47 16.37 0.09 8.69
CA PRO A 47 16.72 1.50 8.51
C PRO A 47 18.22 1.63 8.25
N GLY A 48 18.60 2.23 7.12
CA GLY A 48 20.01 2.45 6.73
C GLY A 48 20.58 1.45 5.72
N ASP A 49 19.86 0.37 5.36
CA ASP A 49 20.20 -0.40 4.18
C ASP A 49 19.89 0.50 2.97
N GLY A 50 20.86 0.87 2.15
CA GLY A 50 20.68 1.77 0.98
C GLY A 50 19.69 1.26 -0.09
N ALA A 51 18.95 0.19 0.18
CA ALA A 51 17.93 -0.37 -0.70
C ALA A 51 16.70 0.54 -0.76
N GLY A 52 16.45 1.09 -1.94
CA GLY A 52 15.21 1.78 -2.28
C GLY A 52 14.05 0.82 -2.54
N THR A 53 12.89 1.42 -2.76
CA THR A 53 11.72 0.72 -3.28
C THR A 53 11.04 1.56 -4.34
N VAL A 54 10.46 0.90 -5.33
CA VAL A 54 9.60 1.54 -6.32
C VAL A 54 8.18 0.97 -6.20
N ARG A 55 7.18 1.84 -6.31
CA ARG A 55 5.77 1.45 -6.36
C ARG A 55 5.25 1.55 -7.79
N LEU A 56 4.94 0.40 -8.37
CA LEU A 56 4.36 0.29 -9.71
C LEU A 56 2.86 0.01 -9.61
N TYR A 57 2.07 0.61 -10.48
CA TYR A 57 0.63 0.35 -10.54
C TYR A 57 0.30 -0.51 -11.74
N PHE A 58 -0.07 -1.77 -11.48
CA PHE A 58 -0.50 -2.72 -12.50
C PHE A 58 -2.02 -2.81 -12.58
N ALA A 59 -2.57 -3.10 -13.74
CA ALA A 59 -3.99 -3.41 -13.85
C ALA A 59 -4.28 -4.76 -13.19
N GLY A 60 -5.34 -4.82 -12.39
CA GLY A 60 -5.85 -6.06 -11.81
C GLY A 60 -7.36 -6.21 -12.05
N PRO A 61 -7.96 -7.31 -11.57
CA PRO A 61 -9.37 -7.64 -11.83
C PRO A 61 -10.38 -6.62 -11.28
N TYR A 62 -9.95 -5.77 -10.33
CA TYR A 62 -10.80 -4.78 -9.67
C TYR A 62 -10.23 -3.36 -9.80
N GLY A 63 -9.45 -3.10 -10.86
CA GLY A 63 -8.79 -1.81 -11.11
C GLY A 63 -7.28 -1.84 -10.82
N PRO A 64 -6.62 -0.66 -10.84
CA PRO A 64 -5.19 -0.54 -10.59
C PRO A 64 -4.78 -1.08 -9.22
N ARG A 65 -3.64 -1.78 -9.17
CA ARG A 65 -3.09 -2.42 -7.97
C ARG A 65 -1.63 -2.01 -7.78
N PRO A 66 -1.27 -1.44 -6.62
CA PRO A 66 0.12 -1.13 -6.33
C PRO A 66 0.90 -2.42 -6.07
N VAL A 67 2.12 -2.45 -6.59
CA VAL A 67 3.14 -3.46 -6.32
C VAL A 67 4.42 -2.75 -5.92
N THR A 68 4.99 -3.13 -4.79
CA THR A 68 6.27 -2.60 -4.34
C THR A 68 7.38 -3.56 -4.73
N ARG A 69 8.38 -3.07 -5.47
CA ARG A 69 9.59 -3.81 -5.84
C ARG A 69 10.79 -3.19 -5.12
N ARG A 70 11.78 -4.01 -4.79
CA ARG A 70 13.06 -3.54 -4.25
C ARG A 70 13.92 -3.01 -5.38
N THR A 71 14.67 -1.96 -5.08
CA THR A 71 15.59 -1.29 -5.99
C THR A 71 16.86 -0.91 -5.22
N ASP A 72 17.94 -0.61 -5.94
CA ASP A 72 19.19 -0.20 -5.30
C ASP A 72 19.15 1.25 -4.80
N ALA A 73 18.18 2.05 -5.28
CA ALA A 73 17.93 3.43 -4.87
C ALA A 73 16.47 3.81 -5.19
N ALA A 74 16.02 4.99 -4.73
CA ALA A 74 14.79 5.60 -5.24
C ALA A 74 14.91 5.81 -6.76
N LEU A 75 13.85 5.54 -7.50
CA LEU A 75 13.86 5.62 -8.96
C LEU A 75 13.20 6.91 -9.43
N ALA A 76 13.82 7.57 -10.39
CA ALA A 76 13.21 8.70 -11.08
C ALA A 76 11.96 8.24 -11.88
N PRO A 77 11.03 9.16 -12.22
CA PRO A 77 9.79 8.78 -12.90
C PRO A 77 9.98 8.01 -14.21
N GLN A 78 10.98 8.37 -15.02
CA GLN A 78 11.28 7.63 -16.24
C GLN A 78 11.60 6.15 -15.95
N GLN A 79 12.48 5.89 -14.99
CA GLN A 79 12.89 4.53 -14.63
C GLN A 79 11.73 3.71 -14.05
N ALA A 80 10.87 4.34 -13.24
CA ALA A 80 9.67 3.69 -12.72
C ALA A 80 8.68 3.33 -13.84
N LEU A 81 8.49 4.23 -14.82
CA LEU A 81 7.63 3.99 -15.97
C LEU A 81 8.21 2.95 -16.93
N ASP A 82 9.53 2.88 -17.10
CA ASP A 82 10.18 1.82 -17.86
C ASP A 82 9.90 0.44 -17.24
N LEU A 83 10.01 0.32 -15.90
CA LEU A 83 9.66 -0.93 -15.19
C LEU A 83 8.16 -1.29 -15.28
N LEU A 84 7.28 -0.30 -15.40
CA LEU A 84 5.86 -0.52 -15.66
C LEU A 84 5.63 -1.07 -17.07
N LEU A 85 6.35 -0.54 -18.06
CA LEU A 85 6.29 -0.95 -19.47
C LEU A 85 6.91 -2.33 -19.72
N ASP A 86 7.95 -2.69 -18.97
CA ASP A 86 8.48 -4.06 -18.92
C ASP A 86 7.43 -5.07 -18.43
N GLY A 87 6.44 -4.57 -17.68
CA GLY A 87 5.28 -5.32 -17.26
C GLY A 87 5.47 -6.11 -15.96
N PRO A 88 4.45 -6.89 -15.59
CA PRO A 88 4.46 -7.66 -14.36
C PRO A 88 5.38 -8.89 -14.43
N THR A 89 6.04 -9.18 -13.31
CA THR A 89 6.83 -10.40 -13.12
C THR A 89 5.94 -11.65 -13.25
N ARG A 90 6.54 -12.83 -13.38
CA ARG A 90 5.77 -14.10 -13.43
C ARG A 90 4.84 -14.26 -12.22
N ALA A 91 5.35 -14.05 -11.02
CA ALA A 91 4.56 -14.16 -9.79
C ALA A 91 3.46 -13.08 -9.68
N GLU A 92 3.68 -11.89 -10.26
CA GLU A 92 2.64 -10.85 -10.36
C GLU A 92 1.55 -11.23 -11.37
N ARG A 93 1.93 -11.79 -12.52
CA ARG A 93 0.99 -12.29 -13.53
C ARG A 93 0.14 -13.45 -13.02
N GLU A 94 0.72 -14.34 -12.23
CA GLU A 94 -0.02 -15.43 -11.54
C GLU A 94 -1.08 -14.89 -10.57
N ARG A 95 -0.97 -13.63 -10.11
CA ARG A 95 -2.01 -12.92 -9.34
C ARG A 95 -3.03 -12.17 -10.21
N GLY A 96 -2.96 -12.34 -11.53
CA GLY A 96 -3.84 -11.67 -12.49
C GLY A 96 -3.47 -10.20 -12.76
N LEU A 97 -2.22 -9.80 -12.50
CA LEU A 97 -1.75 -8.45 -12.81
C LEU A 97 -1.27 -8.34 -14.26
N THR A 98 -1.62 -7.24 -14.92
CA THR A 98 -1.25 -6.94 -16.31
C THR A 98 -0.88 -5.46 -16.49
N THR A 99 -0.38 -5.09 -17.67
CA THR A 99 -0.20 -3.70 -18.09
C THR A 99 -1.16 -3.39 -19.24
N HIS A 100 -1.90 -2.28 -19.12
CA HIS A 100 -2.79 -1.77 -20.17
C HIS A 100 -2.08 -0.71 -21.04
N VAL A 101 -0.89 -0.26 -20.62
CA VAL A 101 -0.09 0.63 -21.46
C VAL A 101 0.45 -0.20 -22.62
N ALA A 102 0.05 0.18 -23.84
CA ALA A 102 0.43 -0.57 -25.03
C ALA A 102 1.95 -0.70 -25.13
N SER A 103 2.45 -1.89 -25.47
CA SER A 103 3.89 -2.14 -25.66
C SER A 103 4.52 -1.24 -26.73
N GLY A 104 3.74 -0.76 -27.70
CA GLY A 104 4.17 0.25 -28.67
C GLY A 104 4.49 1.64 -28.07
N ALA A 105 4.18 1.89 -26.81
CA ALA A 105 4.65 3.07 -26.06
C ALA A 105 6.11 2.95 -25.62
N ALA A 106 6.62 1.72 -25.46
CA ALA A 106 7.98 1.46 -25.01
C ALA A 106 9.00 2.12 -25.95
N GLY A 107 9.98 2.81 -25.37
CA GLY A 107 11.00 3.56 -26.11
C GLY A 107 10.54 4.88 -26.73
N ARG A 108 9.25 5.23 -26.64
CA ARG A 108 8.70 6.52 -27.10
C ARG A 108 8.05 7.35 -25.99
N LEU A 109 7.83 6.75 -24.84
CA LEU A 109 7.41 7.44 -23.63
C LEU A 109 8.61 8.14 -23.00
N THR A 110 8.47 9.44 -22.70
CA THR A 110 9.47 10.19 -21.94
C THR A 110 8.84 10.90 -20.75
N ALA A 111 9.48 10.87 -19.60
CA ALA A 111 9.08 11.54 -18.39
C ALA A 111 10.18 12.47 -17.88
N THR A 112 9.81 13.70 -17.53
CA THR A 112 10.72 14.68 -16.91
C THR A 112 10.09 15.28 -15.68
N THR A 113 10.92 15.63 -14.71
CA THR A 113 10.48 16.19 -13.44
C THR A 113 10.66 17.71 -13.37
N SER A 114 9.76 18.34 -12.64
CA SER A 114 9.94 19.67 -12.03
C SER A 114 9.51 19.58 -10.56
N ASP A 115 9.75 20.62 -9.75
CA ASP A 115 9.26 20.64 -8.37
C ASP A 115 7.75 20.37 -8.30
N GLY A 116 7.39 19.30 -7.61
CA GLY A 116 6.02 18.84 -7.39
C GLY A 116 5.28 18.32 -8.62
N ALA A 117 5.95 18.09 -9.75
CA ALA A 117 5.27 17.66 -10.97
C ALA A 117 6.12 16.77 -11.89
N VAL A 118 5.42 15.97 -12.70
CA VAL A 118 6.00 15.09 -13.73
C VAL A 118 5.31 15.33 -15.07
N ASP A 119 6.06 15.74 -16.08
CA ASP A 119 5.58 15.78 -17.46
C ASP A 119 5.84 14.43 -18.13
N VAL A 120 4.77 13.72 -18.53
CA VAL A 120 4.83 12.43 -19.23
C VAL A 120 4.37 12.62 -20.67
N VAL A 121 5.29 12.50 -21.61
CA VAL A 121 4.99 12.55 -23.04
C VAL A 121 4.78 11.13 -23.56
N VAL A 122 3.60 10.87 -24.11
CA VAL A 122 3.20 9.55 -24.64
C VAL A 122 2.86 9.65 -26.12
N PRO A 123 3.15 8.63 -26.94
CA PRO A 123 2.79 8.63 -28.36
C PRO A 123 1.28 8.40 -28.61
N LEU A 124 0.54 7.95 -27.59
CA LEU A 124 -0.87 7.60 -27.68
C LEU A 124 -1.78 8.77 -27.28
N ARG A 125 -3.05 8.69 -27.69
CA ARG A 125 -4.10 9.65 -27.33
C ARG A 125 -5.02 9.12 -26.23
N VAL A 126 -5.04 9.82 -25.10
CA VAL A 126 -6.08 9.74 -24.06
C VAL A 126 -7.44 10.17 -24.62
N SER A 127 -7.47 11.30 -25.34
CA SER A 127 -8.66 11.90 -25.95
C SER A 127 -9.40 11.00 -26.95
N ALA A 128 -8.65 10.14 -27.67
CA ALA A 128 -9.20 9.20 -28.63
C ALA A 128 -9.43 7.79 -28.04
N GLY A 129 -9.15 7.60 -26.73
CA GLY A 129 -9.31 6.32 -26.04
C GLY A 129 -8.24 5.27 -26.37
N GLU A 130 -7.11 5.66 -26.96
CA GLU A 130 -5.97 4.77 -27.20
C GLU A 130 -5.25 4.41 -25.90
N LEU A 131 -5.28 5.34 -24.92
CA LEU A 131 -4.99 5.07 -23.51
C LEU A 131 -6.31 5.00 -22.75
N ASP A 132 -6.67 3.80 -22.29
CA ASP A 132 -7.83 3.63 -21.43
C ASP A 132 -7.59 4.23 -20.02
N VAL A 133 -8.66 4.39 -19.25
CA VAL A 133 -8.61 4.99 -17.90
C VAL A 133 -7.69 4.20 -16.95
N THR A 134 -7.59 2.88 -17.13
CA THR A 134 -6.69 2.03 -16.35
C THR A 134 -5.25 2.33 -16.73
N ALA A 135 -4.91 2.37 -18.03
CA ALA A 135 -3.57 2.72 -18.52
C ALA A 135 -3.15 4.12 -18.03
N VAL A 136 -4.04 5.11 -18.09
CA VAL A 136 -3.80 6.45 -17.52
C VAL A 136 -3.51 6.37 -16.03
N SER A 137 -4.30 5.61 -15.27
CA SER A 137 -4.09 5.42 -13.83
C SER A 137 -2.76 4.75 -13.52
N GLN A 138 -2.37 3.74 -14.30
CA GLN A 138 -1.07 3.08 -14.16
C GLN A 138 0.09 4.05 -14.38
N LEU A 139 0.04 4.87 -15.43
CA LEU A 139 1.07 5.88 -15.73
C LEU A 139 1.15 6.93 -14.63
N VAL A 140 0.03 7.56 -14.28
CA VAL A 140 -0.03 8.65 -13.30
C VAL A 140 0.44 8.17 -11.93
N CYS A 141 -0.13 7.07 -11.43
CA CYS A 141 0.18 6.61 -10.08
C CYS A 141 1.59 6.06 -9.94
N THR A 142 2.14 5.46 -11.01
CA THR A 142 3.55 5.03 -11.01
C THR A 142 4.49 6.23 -11.04
N ALA A 143 4.21 7.23 -11.88
CA ALA A 143 5.03 8.44 -11.96
C ALA A 143 5.00 9.25 -10.65
N ALA A 144 3.83 9.40 -10.03
CA ALA A 144 3.65 10.18 -8.81
C ALA A 144 4.29 9.54 -7.57
N HIS A 145 4.46 8.22 -7.54
CA HIS A 145 5.15 7.49 -6.46
C HIS A 145 6.64 7.24 -6.73
N ALA A 146 7.17 7.78 -7.83
CA ALA A 146 8.59 7.79 -8.09
C ALA A 146 9.28 8.91 -7.29
N ASP A 147 10.59 9.03 -7.43
CA ASP A 147 11.38 10.10 -6.82
C ASP A 147 11.13 11.42 -7.56
N VAL A 148 10.26 12.26 -6.99
CA VAL A 148 9.86 13.55 -7.58
C VAL A 148 10.39 14.68 -6.69
N PRO A 149 11.11 15.68 -7.24
CA PRO A 149 11.56 16.84 -6.49
C PRO A 149 10.41 17.61 -5.84
N GLY A 150 10.68 18.25 -4.69
CA GLY A 150 9.72 19.09 -3.97
C GLY A 150 9.08 18.46 -2.73
N ASP A 151 9.46 17.22 -2.37
CA ASP A 151 9.06 16.54 -1.13
C ASP A 151 7.54 16.45 -0.90
N LEU A 152 6.75 16.50 -1.97
CA LEU A 152 5.30 16.37 -1.92
C LEU A 152 4.90 14.90 -1.77
N PRO A 153 3.80 14.61 -1.04
CA PRO A 153 3.22 13.28 -1.08
C PRO A 153 2.67 12.98 -2.48
N ALA A 154 2.64 11.70 -2.85
CA ALA A 154 2.30 11.27 -4.21
C ALA A 154 0.89 11.68 -4.68
N ASP A 155 -0.04 11.93 -3.76
CA ASP A 155 -1.39 12.42 -4.05
C ASP A 155 -1.46 13.94 -4.30
N GLU A 156 -0.38 14.66 -4.03
CA GLU A 156 -0.22 16.08 -4.33
C GLU A 156 0.67 16.36 -5.55
N VAL A 157 1.37 15.34 -6.07
CA VAL A 157 2.19 15.45 -7.28
C VAL A 157 1.31 15.58 -8.53
N ASP A 158 1.51 16.67 -9.28
CA ASP A 158 0.83 16.89 -10.56
C ASP A 158 1.51 16.09 -11.67
N VAL A 159 0.82 15.10 -12.23
CA VAL A 159 1.28 14.38 -13.43
C VAL A 159 0.60 14.95 -14.67
N ARG A 160 1.39 15.50 -15.58
CA ARG A 160 0.93 16.15 -16.81
C ARG A 160 1.17 15.24 -17.99
N ILE A 161 0.10 14.65 -18.54
CA ILE A 161 0.21 13.80 -19.73
C ILE A 161 0.13 14.67 -20.99
N HIS A 162 1.16 14.59 -21.82
CA HIS A 162 1.20 15.17 -23.15
C HIS A 162 1.05 14.06 -24.22
N GLU A 163 0.10 14.22 -25.13
CA GLU A 163 -0.25 13.22 -26.13
C GLU A 163 0.54 13.40 -27.45
N ASN A 164 0.43 12.42 -28.35
CA ASN A 164 1.02 12.43 -29.71
C ASN A 164 2.55 12.55 -29.76
N GLY A 165 3.25 12.29 -28.65
CA GLY A 165 4.70 12.42 -28.56
C GLY A 165 5.20 13.87 -28.52
N ILE A 166 4.32 14.84 -28.26
CA ILE A 166 4.66 16.28 -28.31
C ILE A 166 4.25 16.95 -27.01
N ARG A 167 5.10 17.83 -26.46
CA ARG A 167 4.71 18.70 -25.34
C ARG A 167 3.63 19.71 -25.76
N SER A 168 2.40 19.44 -25.35
CA SER A 168 1.26 20.35 -25.48
C SER A 168 1.28 21.47 -24.43
N ALA A 169 0.80 22.66 -24.80
CA ALA A 169 0.51 23.76 -23.87
C ALA A 169 -0.70 23.49 -22.96
N ARG A 170 -1.52 22.48 -23.30
CA ARG A 170 -2.67 22.04 -22.51
C ARG A 170 -2.54 20.53 -22.27
N PRO A 171 -1.66 20.11 -21.34
CA PRO A 171 -1.56 18.71 -20.96
C PRO A 171 -2.79 18.29 -20.14
N TRP A 172 -3.00 16.98 -20.03
CA TRP A 172 -3.93 16.42 -19.05
C TRP A 172 -3.24 16.41 -17.68
N THR A 173 -3.62 17.32 -16.79
CA THR A 173 -3.07 17.37 -15.43
C THR A 173 -3.90 16.49 -14.50
N LEU A 174 -3.24 15.48 -13.91
CA LEU A 174 -3.86 14.41 -13.14
C LEU A 174 -3.09 14.21 -11.83
N ARG A 175 -3.78 13.74 -10.79
CA ARG A 175 -3.18 13.28 -9.53
C ARG A 175 -3.53 11.83 -9.26
N CYS A 176 -2.66 11.13 -8.53
CA CYS A 176 -2.95 9.78 -8.08
C CYS A 176 -3.76 9.81 -6.79
N GLY A 177 -5.01 9.37 -6.83
CA GLY A 177 -5.81 9.20 -5.62
C GLY A 177 -5.33 8.02 -4.76
N ALA A 178 -5.73 8.00 -3.49
CA ALA A 178 -5.39 6.94 -2.53
C ALA A 178 -5.75 5.52 -3.02
N GLY A 179 -6.78 5.39 -3.88
CA GLY A 179 -7.19 4.12 -4.48
C GLY A 179 -6.36 3.67 -5.68
N GLY A 180 -5.37 4.45 -6.12
CA GLY A 180 -4.60 4.16 -7.33
C GLY A 180 -5.30 4.58 -8.63
N ASN A 181 -6.29 5.48 -8.54
CA ASN A 181 -7.01 6.05 -9.67
C ASN A 181 -6.44 7.42 -10.04
N ALA A 182 -6.26 7.68 -11.33
CA ALA A 182 -5.93 9.03 -11.80
C ALA A 182 -7.20 9.90 -11.81
N THR A 183 -7.11 11.08 -11.20
CA THR A 183 -8.19 12.08 -11.18
C THR A 183 -7.70 13.40 -11.75
N PRO A 184 -8.46 14.05 -12.65
CA PRO A 184 -8.11 15.38 -13.15
C PRO A 184 -7.97 16.37 -11.99
N VAL A 185 -6.95 17.22 -12.06
CA VAL A 185 -6.86 18.38 -11.17
C VAL A 185 -7.85 19.41 -11.69
N THR A 186 -8.95 19.60 -10.97
CA THR A 186 -9.84 20.74 -11.21
C THR A 186 -9.16 21.99 -10.66
N GLY A 187 -8.78 22.89 -11.56
CA GLY A 187 -8.39 24.27 -11.23
C GLY A 187 -9.59 25.14 -10.94
#